data_AF-A0A4Q1JSS3-F1
#
_entry.id   AF-A0A4Q1JSS3-F1
#
_cell.length_a   1.000
_cell.length_b   1.000
_cell.length_c   1.000
_cell.angle_alpha   90.00
_cell.angle_beta   90.00
_cell.angle_gamma   90.00
#
_symmetry.space_group_name_H-M   'P 1'
#
loop_
_entity.id
_entity.type
_entity.pdbx_description
1 polymer ?
#
loop_
_entity_poly.entity_id
_entity_poly.type
_entity_poly.pdbx_seq_one_letter_code
_entity_poly.pdbx_strand_id
1 'polypeptide(L)'
;MDLIDSPFYTYVFPCVVEDLCKVGFTADPLARIAQFHPRWFEFFDLDVGLLVGAERQRDARDLELLLRRPLKAHRAPMPMTITIGAGGQTEWLRGAGAALFEAVTELSAQGYQVQRLRPWMGAALERRAALLYEWAQAGLDAGAFGDSDHAPSNAVIDTLDAYRALGLPVADLVPEAAFAAYCKQVGLA
;
A
#
# COMPACT_ATOMS: atom_id res chain seq x y z
N MET A 1 -7.97 -8.45 18.61
CA MET A 1 -7.96 -7.02 18.24
C MET A 1 -7.84 -7.02 16.74
N ASP A 2 -8.88 -6.56 16.06
CA ASP A 2 -8.93 -6.60 14.62
C ASP A 2 -7.92 -5.56 14.10
N LEU A 3 -7.10 -5.96 13.13
CA LEU A 3 -6.01 -5.10 12.62
C LEU A 3 -6.55 -3.83 11.95
N ILE A 4 -7.84 -3.77 11.63
CA ILE A 4 -8.50 -2.76 10.80
C ILE A 4 -9.74 -2.21 11.52
N ASP A 5 -9.50 -1.57 12.65
CA ASP A 5 -10.58 -1.05 13.52
C ASP A 5 -10.79 0.46 13.41
N SER A 6 -9.80 1.21 12.90
CA SER A 6 -9.94 2.67 12.79
C SER A 6 -10.58 3.09 11.45
N PRO A 7 -11.47 4.10 11.46
CA PRO A 7 -12.09 4.66 10.24
C PRO A 7 -11.14 5.57 9.45
N PHE A 8 -10.12 6.13 10.08
CA PHE A 8 -9.09 6.94 9.44
C PHE A 8 -7.70 6.55 9.96
N TYR A 9 -6.70 6.77 9.11
CA TYR A 9 -5.30 6.51 9.42
C TYR A 9 -4.42 7.65 8.95
N THR A 10 -3.48 8.05 9.79
CA THR A 10 -2.25 8.72 9.36
C THR A 10 -1.25 7.65 8.98
N TYR A 11 -0.59 7.78 7.84
CA TYR A 11 0.33 6.78 7.34
C TYR A 11 1.75 7.32 7.20
N VAL A 12 2.72 6.43 7.40
CA VAL A 12 4.12 6.59 7.04
C VAL A 12 4.48 5.44 6.10
N PHE A 13 4.75 5.75 4.84
CA PHE A 13 5.12 4.80 3.79
C PHE A 13 6.58 5.05 3.35
N PRO A 14 7.54 4.32 3.92
CA PRO A 14 8.94 4.37 3.50
C PRO A 14 9.12 3.69 2.13
N CYS A 15 10.08 4.14 1.34
CA CYS A 15 10.47 3.50 0.08
C CYS A 15 11.62 2.50 0.30
N VAL A 16 11.70 1.45 -0.51
CA VAL A 16 12.78 0.44 -0.42
C VAL A 16 14.10 0.95 -1.00
N VAL A 17 14.04 1.70 -2.11
CA VAL A 17 15.21 2.01 -2.95
C VAL A 17 15.92 3.30 -2.53
N GLU A 18 15.21 4.22 -1.91
CA GLU A 18 15.75 5.50 -1.45
C GLU A 18 15.31 5.76 -0.01
N ASP A 19 16.11 6.52 0.73
CA ASP A 19 15.76 7.06 2.05
C ASP A 19 14.68 8.16 1.91
N LEU A 20 13.53 7.76 1.40
CA LEU A 20 12.34 8.56 1.14
C LEU A 20 11.16 7.97 1.90
N CYS A 21 10.32 8.84 2.43
CA CYS A 21 9.09 8.47 3.10
C CYS A 21 7.96 9.36 2.60
N LYS A 22 6.81 8.75 2.31
CA LYS A 22 5.56 9.45 2.09
C LYS A 22 4.73 9.46 3.37
N VAL A 23 4.35 10.65 3.82
CA VAL A 23 3.46 10.83 4.97
C VAL A 23 2.11 11.37 4.49
N GLY A 24 1.02 10.99 5.13
CA GLY A 24 -0.30 11.52 4.79
C GLY A 24 -1.39 10.92 5.66
N PHE A 25 -2.64 11.09 5.26
CA PHE A 25 -3.77 10.40 5.89
C PHE A 25 -4.80 9.92 4.88
N THR A 26 -5.61 8.93 5.27
CA THR A 26 -6.62 8.30 4.42
C THR A 26 -7.61 7.49 5.26
N ALA A 27 -8.80 7.23 4.73
CA ALA A 27 -9.72 6.24 5.30
C ALA A 27 -9.40 4.81 4.84
N ASP A 28 -8.73 4.67 3.68
CA ASP A 28 -8.37 3.38 3.10
C ASP A 28 -6.87 3.37 2.73
N PRO A 29 -5.99 2.87 3.61
CA PRO A 29 -4.56 2.76 3.33
C PRO A 29 -4.22 1.89 2.12
N LEU A 30 -4.93 0.77 1.90
CA LEU A 30 -4.66 -0.12 0.76
C LEU A 30 -4.99 0.58 -0.56
N ALA A 31 -6.18 1.19 -0.67
CA ALA A 31 -6.52 1.93 -1.88
C ALA A 31 -5.59 3.14 -2.09
N ARG A 32 -5.18 3.80 -1.00
CA ARG A 32 -4.27 4.96 -1.08
C ARG A 32 -2.88 4.58 -1.55
N ILE A 33 -2.28 3.51 -1.00
CA ILE A 33 -0.91 3.12 -1.38
C ILE A 33 -0.86 2.65 -2.84
N ALA A 34 -1.89 1.93 -3.30
CA ALA A 34 -2.02 1.49 -4.69
C ALA A 34 -2.19 2.66 -5.69
N GLN A 35 -2.73 3.81 -5.27
CA GLN A 35 -2.79 5.01 -6.13
C GLN A 35 -1.40 5.60 -6.42
N PHE A 36 -0.41 5.38 -5.56
CA PHE A 36 0.93 5.93 -5.75
C PHE A 36 1.74 5.16 -6.80
N HIS A 37 1.68 3.83 -6.74
CA HIS A 37 2.48 2.95 -7.58
C HIS A 37 1.74 1.61 -7.81
N PRO A 38 1.66 1.10 -9.06
CA PRO A 38 0.99 -0.18 -9.33
C PRO A 38 1.67 -1.35 -8.60
N ARG A 39 3.01 -1.36 -8.55
CA ARG A 39 3.81 -2.31 -7.76
C ARG A 39 4.15 -1.77 -6.37
N TRP A 40 3.16 -1.21 -5.67
CA TRP A 40 3.36 -0.58 -4.36
C TRP A 40 4.02 -1.51 -3.33
N PHE A 41 3.79 -2.82 -3.44
CA PHE A 41 4.32 -3.87 -2.57
C PHE A 41 5.83 -4.14 -2.78
N GLU A 42 6.41 -3.66 -3.88
CA GLU A 42 7.86 -3.68 -4.14
C GLU A 42 8.49 -2.30 -3.93
N PHE A 43 7.74 -1.23 -4.20
CA PHE A 43 8.23 0.14 -4.11
C PHE A 43 8.34 0.63 -2.66
N PHE A 44 7.33 0.33 -1.84
CA PHE A 44 7.29 0.73 -0.43
C PHE A 44 7.80 -0.39 0.48
N ASP A 45 8.54 -0.01 1.51
CA ASP A 45 8.97 -0.92 2.57
C ASP A 45 7.81 -1.15 3.54
N LEU A 46 7.11 -2.26 3.34
CA LEU A 46 5.96 -2.64 4.15
C LEU A 46 6.36 -3.13 5.55
N ASP A 47 7.61 -3.54 5.74
CA ASP A 47 8.10 -4.12 6.99
C ASP A 47 8.40 -3.04 8.03
N VAL A 48 8.82 -1.85 7.58
CA VAL A 48 9.02 -0.67 8.42
C VAL A 48 7.91 0.37 8.33
N GLY A 49 6.97 0.23 7.39
CA GLY A 49 5.81 1.11 7.27
C GLY A 49 4.89 1.06 8.49
N LEU A 50 4.23 2.19 8.77
CA LEU A 50 3.39 2.37 9.96
C LEU A 50 2.09 3.11 9.65
N LEU A 51 1.04 2.79 10.40
CA LEU A 51 -0.26 3.45 10.39
C LEU A 51 -0.62 3.86 11.82
N VAL A 52 -1.15 5.07 11.99
CA VAL A 52 -1.70 5.57 13.26
C VAL A 52 -3.20 5.76 13.09
N GLY A 53 -3.99 5.00 13.84
CA GLY A 53 -5.44 5.00 13.80
C GLY A 53 -6.07 6.26 14.42
N ALA A 54 -7.17 6.72 13.82
CA ALA A 54 -7.94 7.86 14.29
C ALA A 54 -9.44 7.68 14.02
N GLU A 55 -10.27 8.11 14.97
CA GLU A 55 -11.74 8.02 14.89
C GLU A 55 -12.37 9.06 13.95
N ARG A 56 -11.69 10.19 13.75
CA ARG A 56 -12.18 11.29 12.92
C ARG A 56 -11.12 11.72 11.91
N GLN A 57 -11.58 12.11 10.72
CA GLN A 57 -10.71 12.64 9.66
C GLN A 57 -9.84 13.81 10.14
N ARG A 58 -10.41 14.69 10.97
CA ARG A 58 -9.68 15.84 11.54
C ARG A 58 -8.50 15.37 12.40
N ASP A 59 -8.70 14.34 13.22
CA ASP A 59 -7.66 13.83 14.11
C ASP A 59 -6.52 13.20 13.29
N ALA A 60 -6.84 12.44 12.24
CA ALA A 60 -5.84 11.89 11.30
C ALA A 60 -5.05 13.00 10.58
N ARG A 61 -5.69 14.12 10.25
CA ARG A 61 -5.02 15.28 9.66
C ARG A 61 -4.13 16.01 10.67
N ASP A 62 -4.60 16.16 11.92
CA ASP A 62 -3.82 16.80 12.97
C ASP A 62 -2.57 15.96 13.31
N LEU A 63 -2.69 14.63 13.32
CA LEU A 63 -1.57 13.68 13.43
C LEU A 63 -0.60 13.78 12.25
N GLU A 64 -1.09 13.85 11.01
CA GLU A 64 -0.27 14.04 9.81
C GLU A 64 0.55 15.34 9.88
N LEU A 65 -0.07 16.43 10.32
CA LEU A 65 0.60 17.70 10.54
C LEU A 65 1.62 17.63 11.69
N LEU A 66 1.28 16.94 12.78
CA LEU A 66 2.18 16.73 13.92
C LEU A 66 3.47 16.02 13.50
N LEU A 67 3.35 14.95 12.71
CA LEU A 67 4.50 14.20 12.19
C LEU A 67 5.34 15.02 11.21
N ARG A 68 4.72 15.80 10.31
CA ARG A 68 5.45 16.50 9.23
C ARG A 68 6.05 17.84 9.64
N ARG A 69 5.42 18.58 10.55
CA ARG A 69 5.83 19.97 10.88
C ARG A 69 7.28 20.09 11.38
N PRO A 70 7.79 19.19 12.24
CA PRO A 70 9.18 19.23 12.68
C PRO A 70 10.16 18.94 11.53
N LEU A 71 9.72 18.24 10.49
CA LEU A 71 10.57 17.67 9.44
C LEU A 71 10.58 18.49 8.15
N LYS A 72 10.27 19.80 8.22
CA LYS A 72 10.25 20.68 7.03
C LYS A 72 11.57 20.68 6.26
N ALA A 73 12.70 20.59 6.95
CA ALA A 73 14.04 20.55 6.35
C ALA A 73 14.28 19.28 5.51
N HIS A 74 13.50 18.22 5.75
CA HIS A 74 13.60 16.95 5.04
C HIS A 74 12.73 16.89 3.77
N ARG A 75 11.96 17.93 3.45
CA ARG A 75 11.07 17.91 2.28
C ARG A 75 11.85 17.61 1.00
N ALA A 76 11.32 16.67 0.24
CA ALA A 76 11.90 16.20 -1.01
C ALA A 76 10.88 16.29 -2.15
N PRO A 77 11.33 16.37 -3.41
CA PRO A 77 10.44 16.19 -4.54
C PRO A 77 9.89 14.76 -4.58
N MET A 78 8.71 14.60 -5.17
CA MET A 78 8.12 13.31 -5.47
C MET A 78 9.01 12.52 -6.45
N PRO A 79 9.24 11.21 -6.22
CA PRO A 79 9.93 10.36 -7.19
C PRO A 79 9.24 10.34 -8.55
N MET A 80 10.02 10.25 -9.62
CA MET A 80 9.49 10.21 -11.00
C MET A 80 8.63 8.98 -11.30
N THR A 81 8.82 7.89 -10.55
CA THR A 81 8.05 6.64 -10.68
C THR A 81 6.65 6.74 -10.08
N ILE A 82 6.34 7.77 -9.30
CA ILE A 82 5.04 7.96 -8.68
C ILE A 82 4.04 8.55 -9.67
N THR A 83 2.81 8.03 -9.64
CA THR A 83 1.73 8.51 -10.49
C THR A 83 1.28 9.93 -10.08
N ILE A 84 1.42 10.90 -11.00
CA ILE A 84 1.16 12.33 -10.74
C ILE A 84 -0.29 12.62 -10.30
N GLY A 85 -1.26 11.80 -10.74
CA GLY A 85 -2.68 11.94 -10.42
C GLY A 85 -3.08 11.60 -8.97
N ALA A 86 -2.18 11.03 -8.17
CA ALA A 86 -2.48 10.58 -6.81
C ALA A 86 -2.64 11.70 -5.76
N GLY A 87 -2.31 12.95 -6.13
CA GLY A 87 -2.13 14.04 -5.16
C GLY A 87 -0.91 13.81 -4.25
N GLY A 88 -0.64 14.74 -3.33
CA GLY A 88 0.41 14.57 -2.32
C GLY A 88 1.85 14.82 -2.78
N GLN A 89 2.03 15.72 -3.75
CA GLN A 89 3.34 16.08 -4.33
C GLN A 89 4.32 16.69 -3.32
N THR A 90 3.86 17.17 -2.16
CA THR A 90 4.67 17.93 -1.18
C THR A 90 4.93 17.18 0.13
N GLU A 91 4.43 15.95 0.25
CA GLU A 91 4.50 15.17 1.49
C GLU A 91 5.58 14.09 1.47
N TRP A 92 6.59 14.27 0.63
CA TRP A 92 7.77 13.43 0.56
C TRP A 92 8.87 13.98 1.46
N LEU A 93 9.47 13.12 2.25
CA LEU A 93 10.55 13.45 3.18
C LEU A 93 11.75 12.56 2.88
N ARG A 94 12.95 13.13 2.75
CA ARG A 94 14.23 12.42 2.57
C ARG A 94 15.05 12.44 3.85
N GLY A 95 15.61 11.32 4.26
CA GLY A 95 16.47 11.27 5.46
C GLY A 95 15.72 11.43 6.78
N ALA A 96 14.41 11.18 6.80
CA ALA A 96 13.55 11.44 7.95
C ALA A 96 13.01 10.17 8.63
N GLY A 97 13.37 8.98 8.14
CA GLY A 97 12.80 7.70 8.60
C GLY A 97 12.94 7.49 10.11
N ALA A 98 14.13 7.70 10.67
CA ALA A 98 14.38 7.53 12.10
C ALA A 98 13.53 8.48 12.96
N ALA A 99 13.47 9.77 12.60
CA ALA A 99 12.68 10.76 13.33
C ALA A 99 11.16 10.50 13.23
N LEU A 100 10.68 10.01 12.08
CA LEU A 100 9.29 9.58 11.93
C LEU A 100 8.98 8.36 12.81
N PHE A 101 9.87 7.37 12.85
CA PHE A 101 9.69 6.17 13.66
C PHE A 101 9.66 6.49 15.16
N GLU A 102 10.56 7.38 15.61
CA GLU A 102 10.57 7.88 16.99
C GLU A 102 9.27 8.60 17.32
N ALA A 103 8.82 9.54 16.47
CA ALA A 103 7.57 10.27 16.69
C ALA A 103 6.33 9.35 16.72
N VAL A 104 6.27 8.32 15.87
CA VAL A 104 5.18 7.34 15.92
C VAL A 104 5.25 6.46 17.18
N THR A 105 6.47 6.13 17.64
CA THR A 105 6.66 5.40 18.90
C THR A 105 6.16 6.22 20.10
N GLU A 106 6.43 7.52 20.12
CA GLU A 106 5.89 8.44 21.13
C GLU A 106 4.36 8.51 21.10
N LEU A 107 3.74 8.53 19.91
CA LEU A 107 2.29 8.46 19.78
C LEU A 107 1.73 7.15 20.33
N SER A 108 2.39 6.02 20.07
CA SER A 108 2.00 4.74 20.66
C SER A 108 2.05 4.78 22.19
N ALA A 109 3.11 5.36 22.77
CA ALA A 109 3.24 5.54 24.21
C ALA A 109 2.16 6.47 24.81
N GLN A 110 1.62 7.39 24.02
CA GLN A 110 0.49 8.26 24.38
C GLN A 110 -0.89 7.57 24.23
N GLY A 111 -0.92 6.30 23.80
CA GLY A 111 -2.14 5.50 23.69
C GLY A 111 -2.79 5.51 22.30
N TYR A 112 -2.16 6.11 21.29
CA TYR A 112 -2.65 5.99 19.91
C TYR A 112 -2.49 4.55 19.41
N GLN A 113 -3.48 4.08 18.66
CA GLN A 113 -3.42 2.78 18.01
C GLN A 113 -2.43 2.85 16.84
N VAL A 114 -1.31 2.14 16.95
CA VAL A 114 -0.30 2.05 15.89
C VAL A 114 -0.28 0.64 15.32
N GLN A 115 -0.38 0.54 13.99
CA GLN A 115 -0.38 -0.71 13.26
C GLN A 115 0.85 -0.78 12.33
N ARG A 116 1.44 -1.97 12.21
CA ARG A 116 2.50 -2.23 11.23
C ARG A 116 1.88 -2.40 9.84
N LEU A 117 2.55 -1.87 8.81
CA LEU A 117 1.97 -1.79 7.48
C LEU A 117 1.76 -3.16 6.82
N ARG A 118 2.77 -4.04 6.79
CA ARG A 118 2.65 -5.36 6.14
C ARG A 118 1.48 -6.20 6.71
N PRO A 119 1.36 -6.45 8.03
CA PRO A 119 0.23 -7.21 8.56
C PRO A 119 -1.12 -6.54 8.29
N TRP A 120 -1.18 -5.21 8.39
CA TRP A 120 -2.41 -4.46 8.09
C TRP A 120 -2.82 -4.63 6.62
N MET A 121 -1.87 -4.54 5.68
CA MET A 121 -2.12 -4.71 4.25
C MET A 121 -2.58 -6.14 3.93
N GLY A 122 -1.97 -7.15 4.58
CA GLY A 122 -2.39 -8.55 4.45
C GLY A 122 -3.84 -8.75 4.86
N ALA A 123 -4.21 -8.31 6.06
CA ALA A 123 -5.60 -8.36 6.54
C ALA A 123 -6.55 -7.55 5.63
N ALA A 124 -6.10 -6.43 5.06
CA ALA A 124 -6.90 -5.59 4.18
C ALA A 124 -7.15 -6.25 2.82
N LEU A 125 -6.19 -7.03 2.30
CA LEU A 125 -6.35 -7.86 1.12
C LEU A 125 -7.23 -9.07 1.40
N GLU A 126 -7.05 -9.77 2.53
CA GLU A 126 -7.91 -10.88 2.95
C GLU A 126 -9.39 -10.48 3.00
N ARG A 127 -9.71 -9.31 3.57
CA ARG A 127 -11.08 -8.78 3.59
C ARG A 127 -11.66 -8.50 2.20
N ARG A 128 -10.81 -8.26 1.20
CA ARG A 128 -11.21 -8.01 -0.20
C ARG A 128 -11.10 -9.26 -1.07
N ALA A 129 -10.62 -10.39 -0.53
CA ALA A 129 -10.38 -11.61 -1.28
C ALA A 129 -11.65 -12.19 -1.90
N ALA A 130 -12.81 -11.98 -1.27
CA ALA A 130 -14.10 -12.40 -1.81
C ALA A 130 -14.41 -11.78 -3.19
N LEU A 131 -13.94 -10.54 -3.44
CA LEU A 131 -14.11 -9.85 -4.72
C LEU A 131 -13.02 -10.21 -5.73
N LEU A 132 -11.91 -10.83 -5.28
CA LEU A 132 -10.77 -11.14 -6.13
C LEU A 132 -11.13 -12.21 -7.18
N TYR A 133 -11.93 -13.20 -6.80
CA TYR A 133 -12.33 -14.28 -7.70
C TYR A 133 -13.08 -13.74 -8.93
N GLU A 134 -14.12 -12.95 -8.71
CA GLU A 134 -14.93 -12.35 -9.77
C GLU A 134 -14.09 -11.43 -10.66
N TRP A 135 -13.21 -10.65 -10.06
CA TRP A 135 -12.36 -9.73 -10.81
C TRP A 135 -11.29 -10.46 -11.65
N ALA A 136 -10.69 -11.53 -11.13
CA ALA A 136 -9.78 -12.37 -11.89
C ALA A 136 -10.48 -13.10 -13.04
N GLN A 137 -11.71 -13.58 -12.83
CA GLN A 137 -12.54 -14.16 -13.90
C GLN A 137 -12.83 -13.13 -15.00
N ALA A 138 -13.26 -11.92 -14.63
CA ALA A 138 -13.50 -10.86 -15.59
C ALA A 138 -12.22 -10.47 -16.36
N GLY A 139 -11.06 -10.47 -15.69
CA GLY A 139 -9.76 -10.29 -16.32
C GLY A 139 -9.44 -11.39 -17.34
N LEU A 140 -9.72 -12.65 -17.01
CA LEU A 140 -9.55 -13.78 -17.92
C LEU A 140 -10.43 -13.66 -19.16
N ASP A 141 -11.71 -13.36 -18.97
CA ASP A 141 -12.69 -13.19 -20.05
C ASP A 141 -12.32 -12.01 -20.96
N ALA A 142 -11.72 -10.95 -20.39
CA ALA A 142 -11.22 -9.79 -21.11
C ALA A 142 -9.83 -10.00 -21.75
N GLY A 143 -9.21 -11.18 -21.60
CA GLY A 143 -7.90 -11.48 -22.17
C GLY A 143 -6.72 -10.81 -21.46
N ALA A 144 -6.87 -10.40 -20.19
CA ALA A 144 -5.83 -9.73 -19.41
C ALA A 144 -4.57 -10.58 -19.17
N PHE A 145 -4.63 -11.88 -19.46
CA PHE A 145 -3.54 -12.84 -19.27
C PHE A 145 -2.90 -13.33 -20.60
N GLY A 146 -3.06 -12.57 -21.70
CA GLY A 146 -2.58 -12.93 -23.05
C GLY A 146 -1.27 -12.26 -23.48
N ASP A 147 -0.63 -12.80 -24.53
CA ASP A 147 0.66 -12.39 -25.13
C ASP A 147 0.60 -11.05 -25.91
N SER A 148 -0.35 -10.16 -25.62
CA SER A 148 -0.47 -8.92 -26.40
C SER A 148 0.74 -8.01 -26.15
N ASP A 149 1.52 -7.75 -27.20
CA ASP A 149 2.56 -6.71 -27.31
C ASP A 149 2.08 -5.29 -26.91
N HIS A 150 0.76 -5.14 -26.74
CA HIS A 150 0.13 -4.03 -26.06
C HIS A 150 -0.16 -4.50 -24.64
N ALA A 151 0.63 -4.01 -23.67
CA ALA A 151 0.58 -4.42 -22.27
C ALA A 151 -0.87 -4.69 -21.85
N PRO A 152 -1.24 -5.95 -21.53
CA PRO A 152 -2.50 -6.21 -20.87
C PRO A 152 -2.59 -5.26 -19.67
N SER A 153 -3.79 -4.93 -19.21
CA SER A 153 -3.93 -4.15 -17.97
C SER A 153 -3.14 -4.83 -16.85
N ASN A 154 -1.91 -4.36 -16.61
CA ASN A 154 -0.97 -4.90 -15.62
C ASN A 154 -1.61 -4.91 -14.23
N ALA A 155 -2.72 -4.18 -14.02
CA ALA A 155 -3.46 -4.11 -12.78
C ALA A 155 -3.92 -5.47 -12.22
N VAL A 156 -4.38 -6.41 -13.06
CA VAL A 156 -4.81 -7.74 -12.54
C VAL A 156 -3.57 -8.50 -12.06
N ILE A 157 -2.51 -8.54 -12.88
CA ILE A 157 -1.24 -9.20 -12.55
C ILE A 157 -0.58 -8.57 -11.32
N ASP A 158 -0.45 -7.25 -11.29
CA ASP A 158 0.10 -6.48 -10.17
C ASP A 158 -0.70 -6.72 -8.88
N THR A 159 -2.02 -6.90 -8.98
CA THR A 159 -2.81 -7.25 -7.80
C THR A 159 -2.57 -8.68 -7.35
N LEU A 160 -2.53 -9.66 -8.26
CA LEU A 160 -2.19 -11.04 -7.88
C LEU A 160 -0.77 -11.13 -7.29
N ASP A 161 0.17 -10.38 -7.85
CA ASP A 161 1.50 -10.22 -7.28
C ASP A 161 1.47 -9.58 -5.89
N ALA A 162 0.61 -8.60 -5.63
CA ALA A 162 0.44 -8.03 -4.30
C ALA A 162 -0.05 -9.09 -3.29
N TYR A 163 -1.07 -9.88 -3.64
CA TYR A 163 -1.52 -10.99 -2.77
C TYR A 163 -0.38 -11.98 -2.51
N ARG A 164 0.35 -12.39 -3.56
CA ARG A 164 1.51 -13.29 -3.44
C ARG A 164 2.64 -12.70 -2.58
N ALA A 165 2.97 -11.43 -2.77
CA ALA A 165 4.03 -10.72 -2.04
C ALA A 165 3.73 -10.55 -0.54
N LEU A 166 2.45 -10.60 -0.16
CA LEU A 166 2.00 -10.65 1.23
C LEU A 166 1.73 -12.06 1.75
N GLY A 167 2.05 -13.10 0.96
CA GLY A 167 1.95 -14.50 1.37
C GLY A 167 0.54 -15.08 1.34
N LEU A 168 -0.39 -14.42 0.64
CA LEU A 168 -1.76 -14.92 0.49
C LEU A 168 -1.83 -16.01 -0.60
N PRO A 169 -2.60 -17.09 -0.39
CA PRO A 169 -2.61 -18.23 -1.27
C PRO A 169 -3.42 -17.95 -2.55
N VAL A 170 -2.81 -17.27 -3.53
CA VAL A 170 -3.50 -16.83 -4.77
C VAL A 170 -4.26 -17.97 -5.45
N ALA A 171 -3.71 -19.18 -5.48
CA ALA A 171 -4.33 -20.37 -6.07
C ALA A 171 -5.74 -20.67 -5.51
N ASP A 172 -5.98 -20.35 -4.23
CA ASP A 172 -7.24 -20.61 -3.54
C ASP A 172 -8.24 -19.44 -3.69
N LEU A 173 -7.79 -18.30 -4.23
CA LEU A 173 -8.56 -17.04 -4.24
C LEU A 173 -9.08 -16.66 -5.63
N VAL A 174 -8.67 -17.38 -6.68
CA VAL A 174 -9.02 -17.08 -8.08
C VAL A 174 -9.44 -18.34 -8.83
N PRO A 175 -10.14 -18.23 -9.97
CA PRO A 175 -10.43 -19.38 -10.81
C PRO A 175 -9.15 -20.12 -11.22
N GLU A 176 -9.17 -21.46 -11.25
CA GLU A 176 -8.02 -22.29 -11.62
C GLU A 176 -7.41 -21.88 -12.97
N ALA A 177 -8.26 -21.59 -13.97
CA ALA A 177 -7.82 -21.12 -15.28
C ALA A 177 -7.10 -19.75 -15.22
N ALA A 178 -7.56 -18.84 -14.37
CA ALA A 178 -6.90 -17.56 -14.15
C ALA A 178 -5.55 -17.72 -13.43
N PHE A 179 -5.47 -18.63 -12.45
CA PHE A 179 -4.22 -18.95 -11.77
C PHE A 179 -3.18 -19.57 -12.73
N ALA A 180 -3.60 -20.54 -13.56
CA ALA A 180 -2.73 -21.15 -14.56
C ALA A 180 -2.20 -20.13 -15.57
N ALA A 181 -3.07 -19.22 -16.04
CA ALA A 181 -2.69 -18.15 -16.96
C ALA A 181 -1.71 -17.16 -16.29
N TYR A 182 -1.96 -16.78 -15.03
CA TYR A 182 -1.04 -15.99 -14.23
C TYR A 182 0.33 -16.67 -14.09
N CYS A 183 0.39 -17.95 -13.70
CA CYS A 183 1.65 -18.68 -13.55
C CYS A 183 2.47 -18.72 -14.84
N LYS A 184 1.82 -18.93 -15.99
CA LYS A 184 2.49 -18.87 -17.30
C LYS A 184 3.08 -17.48 -17.56
N GLN A 185 2.33 -16.42 -17.25
CA GLN A 185 2.74 -15.04 -17.51
C GLN A 185 3.90 -14.57 -16.62
N VAL A 186 3.94 -14.99 -15.35
CA VAL A 186 5.02 -14.60 -14.42
C VAL A 186 6.16 -15.62 -14.33
N GLY A 187 6.17 -16.65 -15.18
CA GLY A 187 7.25 -17.65 -15.24
C GLY A 187 7.32 -18.57 -14.03
N LEU A 188 6.19 -18.89 -13.41
CA LEU A 188 6.05 -19.84 -12.30
C LEU A 188 5.60 -21.25 -12.74
N ALA A 189 5.34 -21.43 -14.03
CA ALA A 189 4.90 -22.69 -14.64
C ALA A 189 6.07 -23.52 -15.19
#